data_AF-G7V5F8-F1
#
_entry.id   AF-G7V5F8-F1
#
_cell.length_a   1.000
_cell.length_b   1.000
_cell.length_c   1.000
_cell.angle_alpha   90.00
_cell.angle_beta   90.00
_cell.angle_gamma   90.00
#
_symmetry.space_group_name_H-M   'P 1'
#
loop_
_entity.id
_entity.type
_entity.pdbx_description
1 polymer ?
#
loop_
_entity_poly.entity_id
_entity_poly.type
_entity_poly.pdbx_seq_one_letter_code
_entity_poly.pdbx_strand_id
1 'polypeptide(L)'
;MNARIIKDKAATAILWASMILVGLVLAGIILFLISKGWSAISWDFLTQPPRNQMTEGGILTPLVGTLQLVVVSMAFAFPVGVFTAVYLVEYARDDAFTRLLRLAVRSLAGVPSVVYGLFGLSFFVIFLKIGASLLSAGLTLGCLALPVIVGASESALMAVPQDYRDASYAMGATRWQTIRKVVLPAAFPSIITGAILSVGRVAGETAPIIFTGAAFFAPNIAKSLFDQIMALPYHILVLATAGTNIDKTRPIQYGTALVLLALVLGVTLIGVIWRAHLRSRSRSLK
;
A
#
# COMPACT_ATOMS: atom_id res chain seq x y z
N MET A 1 -45.37 2.94 18.05
CA MET A 1 -44.27 3.93 17.97
C MET A 1 -43.02 3.48 18.75
N ASN A 2 -43.17 3.00 20.00
CA ASN A 2 -42.04 2.60 20.86
C ASN A 2 -41.19 1.42 20.35
N ALA A 3 -41.79 0.42 19.68
CA ALA A 3 -41.04 -0.73 19.17
C ALA A 3 -40.00 -0.37 18.09
N ARG A 4 -40.24 0.68 17.29
CA ARG A 4 -39.27 1.16 16.29
C ARG A 4 -38.10 1.87 16.97
N ILE A 5 -38.37 2.68 17.98
CA ILE A 5 -37.34 3.41 18.76
C ILE A 5 -36.47 2.44 19.57
N ILE A 6 -37.05 1.38 20.12
CA ILE A 6 -36.29 0.34 20.85
C ILE A 6 -35.39 -0.44 19.89
N LYS A 7 -35.90 -0.83 18.71
CA LYS A 7 -35.08 -1.50 17.68
C LYS A 7 -33.94 -0.62 17.17
N ASP A 8 -34.20 0.67 16.98
CA ASP A 8 -33.20 1.65 16.54
C ASP A 8 -32.10 1.88 17.59
N LYS A 9 -32.48 2.04 18.87
CA LYS A 9 -31.53 2.14 19.99
C LYS A 9 -30.72 0.86 20.16
N ALA A 10 -31.36 -0.31 20.02
CA ALA A 10 -30.67 -1.60 20.10
C ALA A 10 -29.67 -1.78 18.94
N ALA A 11 -30.07 -1.46 17.71
CA ALA A 11 -29.16 -1.50 16.56
C ALA A 11 -27.98 -0.55 16.74
N THR A 12 -28.23 0.67 17.21
CA THR A 12 -27.18 1.65 17.50
C THR A 12 -26.22 1.15 18.58
N ALA A 13 -26.74 0.57 19.67
CA ALA A 13 -25.92 -0.01 20.74
C ALA A 13 -25.05 -1.18 20.24
N ILE A 14 -25.59 -2.04 19.37
CA ILE A 14 -24.84 -3.14 18.75
C ILE A 14 -23.71 -2.60 17.86
N LEU A 15 -23.96 -1.54 17.08
CA LEU A 15 -22.95 -0.89 16.24
C LEU A 15 -21.83 -0.24 17.08
N TRP A 16 -22.18 0.40 18.20
CA TRP A 16 -21.18 0.94 19.12
C TRP A 16 -20.37 -0.16 19.80
N ALA A 17 -21.03 -1.23 20.27
CA ALA A 17 -20.36 -2.36 20.89
C ALA A 17 -19.38 -3.05 19.92
N SER A 18 -19.77 -3.24 18.66
CA SER A 18 -18.88 -3.84 17.65
C SER A 18 -17.70 -2.93 17.32
N MET A 19 -17.91 -1.62 17.19
CA MET A 19 -16.83 -0.65 16.98
C MET A 19 -15.83 -0.65 18.16
N ILE A 20 -16.33 -0.64 19.39
CA ILE A 20 -15.49 -0.68 20.61
C ILE A 20 -14.72 -2.00 20.69
N LEU A 21 -15.37 -3.14 20.41
CA LEU A 21 -14.72 -4.45 20.42
C LEU A 21 -13.57 -4.51 19.42
N VAL A 22 -13.80 -4.07 18.17
CA VAL A 22 -12.75 -4.01 17.13
C VAL A 22 -11.61 -3.08 17.57
N GLY A 23 -11.94 -1.90 18.11
CA GLY A 23 -10.96 -0.95 18.64
C GLY A 23 -10.11 -1.55 19.77
N LEU A 24 -10.72 -2.26 20.71
CA LEU A 24 -10.03 -2.93 21.81
C LEU A 24 -9.11 -4.05 21.32
N VAL A 25 -9.55 -4.87 20.37
CA VAL A 25 -8.72 -5.93 19.79
C VAL A 25 -7.49 -5.34 19.08
N LEU A 26 -7.68 -4.30 18.26
CA LEU A 26 -6.58 -3.61 17.57
C LEU A 26 -5.62 -2.95 18.57
N ALA A 27 -6.13 -2.24 19.57
CA ALA A 27 -5.32 -1.64 20.62
C ALA A 27 -4.55 -2.72 21.40
N GLY A 28 -5.19 -3.85 21.70
CA GLY A 28 -4.57 -5.00 22.33
C GLY A 28 -3.40 -5.56 21.52
N ILE A 29 -3.56 -5.74 20.21
CA ILE A 29 -2.49 -6.20 19.31
C ILE A 29 -1.32 -5.21 19.31
N ILE A 30 -1.60 -3.91 19.21
CA ILE A 30 -0.56 -2.87 19.21
C ILE A 30 0.19 -2.83 20.55
N LEU A 31 -0.54 -2.83 21.68
CA LEU A 31 0.07 -2.83 23.01
C LEU A 31 0.88 -4.10 23.27
N PHE A 32 0.40 -5.26 22.79
CA PHE A 32 1.13 -6.51 22.86
C PHE A 32 2.45 -6.43 22.08
N LEU A 33 2.42 -5.95 20.84
CA LEU A 33 3.61 -5.73 20.00
C LEU A 33 4.60 -4.75 20.64
N ILE A 34 4.12 -3.64 21.20
CA ILE A 34 4.98 -2.68 21.90
C ILE A 34 5.63 -3.33 23.11
N SER A 35 4.85 -4.01 23.96
CA SER A 35 5.37 -4.61 25.20
C SER A 35 6.44 -5.69 24.95
N LYS A 36 6.30 -6.46 23.87
CA LYS A 36 7.23 -7.56 23.53
C LYS A 36 8.35 -7.14 22.58
N GLY A 37 8.10 -6.17 21.70
CA GLY A 37 9.04 -5.74 20.67
C GLY A 37 9.96 -4.61 21.12
N TRP A 38 9.54 -3.77 22.07
CA TRP A 38 10.31 -2.59 22.48
C TRP A 38 11.70 -2.94 23.02
N SER A 39 11.80 -4.02 23.80
CA SER A 39 13.10 -4.47 24.36
C SER A 39 14.09 -4.95 23.31
N ALA A 40 13.64 -5.30 22.11
CA ALA A 40 14.49 -5.75 21.01
C ALA A 40 14.98 -4.59 20.11
N ILE A 41 14.36 -3.41 20.20
CA ILE A 41 14.73 -2.26 19.36
C ILE A 41 15.96 -1.57 19.95
N SER A 42 17.07 -1.67 19.23
CA SER A 42 18.30 -0.91 19.47
C SER A 42 18.81 -0.27 18.18
N TRP A 43 19.75 0.67 18.29
CA TRP A 43 20.38 1.26 17.11
C TRP A 43 21.07 0.19 16.24
N ASP A 44 21.73 -0.78 16.88
CA ASP A 44 22.37 -1.89 16.18
C ASP A 44 21.34 -2.80 15.51
N PHE A 45 20.18 -3.01 16.14
CA PHE A 45 19.09 -3.77 15.55
C PHE A 45 18.59 -3.14 14.24
N LEU A 46 18.52 -1.81 14.15
CA LEU A 46 18.05 -1.12 12.94
C LEU A 46 19.12 -1.02 11.85
N THR A 47 20.40 -0.91 12.24
CA THR A 47 21.50 -0.57 11.32
C THR A 47 22.36 -1.76 10.91
N GLN A 48 22.33 -2.87 11.63
CA GLN A 48 23.10 -4.06 11.26
C GLN A 48 22.30 -4.97 10.30
N PRO A 49 22.97 -5.66 9.37
CA PRO A 49 22.35 -6.72 8.60
C PRO A 49 22.10 -7.95 9.50
N PRO A 50 21.17 -8.83 9.10
CA PRO A 50 20.93 -10.10 9.79
C PRO A 50 22.15 -11.02 9.62
N ARG A 51 22.52 -11.73 10.68
CA ARG A 51 23.65 -12.68 10.75
C ARG A 51 23.16 -14.05 11.19
N ASN A 52 24.00 -15.07 11.00
CA ASN A 52 23.76 -16.43 11.48
C ASN A 52 22.34 -16.94 11.20
N GLN A 53 21.91 -16.89 9.93
CA GLN A 53 20.57 -17.33 9.51
C GLN A 53 19.43 -16.63 10.27
N MET A 54 19.56 -15.32 10.53
CA MET A 54 18.57 -14.49 11.23
C MET A 54 18.42 -14.75 12.73
N THR A 55 19.33 -15.51 13.33
CA THR A 55 19.33 -15.72 14.79
C THR A 55 20.01 -14.58 15.53
N GLU A 56 20.81 -13.77 14.83
CA GLU A 56 21.60 -12.67 15.39
C GLU A 56 21.67 -11.50 14.39
N GLY A 57 22.14 -10.33 14.85
CA GLY A 57 22.25 -9.12 14.02
C GLY A 57 20.97 -8.28 14.00
N GLY A 58 20.83 -7.46 12.96
CA GLY A 58 19.74 -6.51 12.82
C GLY A 58 18.84 -6.76 11.61
N ILE A 59 17.98 -5.79 11.34
CA ILE A 59 16.94 -5.82 10.32
C ILE A 59 17.17 -4.77 9.21
N LEU A 60 18.39 -4.25 9.06
CA LEU A 60 18.70 -3.24 8.04
C LEU A 60 18.32 -3.72 6.63
N THR A 61 18.78 -4.92 6.26
CA THR A 61 18.54 -5.48 4.93
C THR A 61 17.06 -5.67 4.61
N PRO A 62 16.23 -6.29 5.48
CA PRO A 62 14.80 -6.40 5.23
C PRO A 62 14.06 -5.06 5.29
N LEU A 63 14.52 -4.11 6.11
CA LEU A 63 13.98 -2.75 6.17
C LEU A 63 14.17 -2.01 4.84
N VAL A 64 15.39 -2.01 4.32
CA VAL A 64 15.72 -1.38 3.03
C VAL A 64 15.03 -2.09 1.88
N GLY A 65 14.98 -3.44 1.89
CA GLY A 65 14.30 -4.19 0.84
C GLY A 65 12.79 -3.93 0.80
N THR A 66 12.11 -3.76 1.95
CA THR A 66 10.71 -3.30 1.97
C THR A 66 10.55 -1.92 1.35
N LEU A 67 11.45 -0.97 1.64
CA LEU A 67 11.40 0.37 1.03
C LEU A 67 11.64 0.31 -0.48
N GLN A 68 12.60 -0.49 -0.94
CA GLN A 68 12.86 -0.71 -2.36
C GLN A 68 11.63 -1.29 -3.08
N LEU A 69 10.96 -2.28 -2.48
CA LEU A 69 9.71 -2.84 -2.99
C LEU A 69 8.63 -1.77 -3.15
N VAL A 70 8.41 -0.97 -2.11
CA VAL A 70 7.42 0.11 -2.14
C VAL A 70 7.74 1.08 -3.27
N VAL A 71 8.99 1.50 -3.42
CA VAL A 71 9.41 2.44 -4.46
C VAL A 71 9.16 1.87 -5.86
N VAL A 72 9.61 0.64 -6.14
CA VAL A 72 9.42 0.01 -7.46
C VAL A 72 7.93 -0.21 -7.76
N SER A 73 7.16 -0.69 -6.78
CA SER A 73 5.72 -0.92 -6.92
C SER A 73 4.98 0.37 -7.22
N MET A 74 5.28 1.45 -6.49
CA MET A 74 4.62 2.75 -6.68
C MET A 74 5.09 3.46 -7.95
N ALA A 75 6.35 3.30 -8.36
CA ALA A 75 6.85 3.82 -9.62
C ALA A 75 6.09 3.26 -10.83
N PHE A 76 5.58 2.03 -10.73
CA PHE A 76 4.70 1.44 -11.73
C PHE A 76 3.22 1.78 -11.50
N ALA A 77 2.70 1.47 -10.30
CA ALA A 77 1.26 1.49 -10.05
C ALA A 77 0.68 2.90 -9.98
N PHE A 78 1.43 3.88 -9.47
CA PHE A 78 0.97 5.26 -9.36
C PHE A 78 0.70 5.90 -10.72
N PRO A 79 1.67 6.00 -11.64
CA PRO A 79 1.41 6.62 -12.94
C PRO A 79 0.36 5.84 -13.73
N VAL A 80 0.47 4.51 -13.80
CA VAL A 80 -0.50 3.68 -14.55
C VAL A 80 -1.91 3.85 -13.98
N GLY A 81 -2.06 3.82 -12.66
CA GLY A 81 -3.35 3.98 -12.01
C GLY A 81 -3.97 5.37 -12.21
N VAL A 82 -3.17 6.43 -12.08
CA VAL A 82 -3.62 7.81 -12.28
C VAL A 82 -4.01 8.05 -13.74
N PHE A 83 -3.20 7.62 -14.71
CA PHE A 83 -3.53 7.76 -16.13
C PHE A 83 -4.77 6.97 -16.51
N THR A 84 -4.94 5.76 -15.97
CA THR A 84 -6.15 4.96 -16.16
C THR A 84 -7.38 5.69 -15.63
N ALA A 85 -7.31 6.28 -14.45
CA ALA A 85 -8.41 7.06 -13.88
C ALA A 85 -8.70 8.34 -14.68
N VAL A 86 -7.67 9.07 -15.13
CA VAL A 86 -7.84 10.24 -16.01
C VAL A 86 -8.53 9.83 -17.31
N TYR A 87 -8.13 8.72 -17.92
CA TYR A 87 -8.81 8.22 -19.10
C TYR A 87 -10.28 7.87 -18.81
N LEU A 88 -10.54 7.10 -17.76
CA LEU A 88 -11.87 6.60 -17.40
C LEU A 88 -12.86 7.70 -16.99
N VAL A 89 -12.39 8.80 -16.42
CA VAL A 89 -13.24 9.92 -16.00
C VAL A 89 -13.31 11.01 -17.06
N GLU A 90 -12.17 11.39 -17.63
CA GLU A 90 -12.07 12.59 -18.45
C GLU A 90 -12.06 12.31 -19.94
N TYR A 91 -11.94 11.08 -20.44
CA TYR A 91 -11.92 10.77 -21.88
C TYR A 91 -12.90 9.69 -22.32
N ALA A 92 -13.13 8.70 -21.47
CA ALA A 92 -13.91 7.51 -21.78
C ALA A 92 -15.36 7.86 -22.13
N ARG A 93 -15.88 7.19 -23.16
CA ARG A 93 -17.30 7.20 -23.52
C ARG A 93 -17.98 6.03 -22.81
N ASP A 94 -19.31 6.03 -22.68
CA ASP A 94 -20.01 4.86 -22.14
C ASP A 94 -20.17 3.76 -23.22
N ASP A 95 -19.04 3.17 -23.60
CA ASP A 95 -18.94 2.12 -24.61
C ASP A 95 -18.51 0.78 -23.99
N ALA A 96 -18.63 -0.30 -24.76
CA ALA A 96 -18.35 -1.66 -24.28
C ALA A 96 -16.91 -1.82 -23.76
N PHE A 97 -15.93 -1.14 -24.37
CA PHE A 97 -14.54 -1.21 -23.91
C PHE A 97 -14.36 -0.54 -22.54
N THR A 98 -14.96 0.63 -22.34
CA THR A 98 -14.92 1.32 -21.04
C THR A 98 -15.57 0.50 -19.94
N ARG A 99 -16.71 -0.15 -20.23
CA ARG A 99 -17.38 -1.06 -19.28
C ARG A 99 -16.50 -2.27 -18.93
N LEU A 100 -15.83 -2.85 -19.93
CA LEU A 100 -14.86 -3.94 -19.72
C LEU A 100 -13.68 -3.49 -18.86
N LEU A 101 -13.12 -2.30 -19.12
CA LEU A 101 -11.98 -1.77 -18.35
C LEU A 101 -12.37 -1.54 -16.88
N ARG A 102 -13.54 -0.94 -16.62
CA ARG A 102 -14.08 -0.78 -15.25
C ARG A 102 -14.32 -2.13 -14.58
N LEU A 103 -14.84 -3.11 -15.32
CA LEU A 103 -15.02 -4.47 -14.81
C LEU A 103 -13.67 -5.08 -14.42
N ALA A 104 -12.66 -5.01 -15.29
CA ALA A 104 -11.33 -5.55 -15.04
C ALA A 104 -10.69 -4.94 -13.78
N VAL A 105 -10.72 -3.61 -13.63
CA VAL A 105 -10.19 -2.92 -12.43
C VAL A 105 -10.93 -3.36 -11.17
N ARG A 106 -12.26 -3.46 -11.21
CA ARG A 106 -13.06 -3.92 -10.06
C ARG A 106 -12.80 -5.38 -9.73
N SER A 107 -12.63 -6.24 -10.74
CA SER A 107 -12.29 -7.64 -10.57
C SER A 107 -10.92 -7.81 -9.91
N LEU A 108 -9.91 -7.00 -10.29
CA LEU A 108 -8.60 -7.02 -9.65
C LEU A 108 -8.67 -6.76 -8.13
N ALA A 109 -9.56 -5.87 -7.67
CA ALA A 109 -9.74 -5.60 -6.24
C ALA A 109 -10.24 -6.84 -5.46
N GLY A 110 -10.92 -7.78 -6.11
CA GLY A 110 -11.44 -9.01 -5.52
C GLY A 110 -10.47 -10.20 -5.55
N VAL A 111 -9.34 -10.08 -6.24
CA VAL A 111 -8.37 -11.18 -6.40
C VAL A 111 -7.56 -11.37 -5.09
N PRO A 112 -7.46 -12.60 -4.55
CA PRO A 112 -6.62 -12.87 -3.38
C PRO A 112 -5.13 -12.59 -3.63
N SER A 113 -4.38 -12.12 -2.62
CA SER A 113 -2.97 -11.72 -2.78
C SER A 113 -2.04 -12.86 -3.22
N VAL A 114 -2.32 -14.12 -2.83
CA VAL A 114 -1.57 -15.30 -3.29
C VAL A 114 -1.67 -15.47 -4.82
N VAL A 115 -2.84 -15.18 -5.39
CA VAL A 115 -3.05 -15.30 -6.85
C VAL A 115 -2.18 -14.29 -7.59
N TYR A 116 -2.00 -13.07 -7.05
CA TYR A 116 -1.03 -12.12 -7.59
C TYR A 116 0.40 -12.68 -7.56
N GLY A 117 0.80 -13.35 -6.48
CA GLY A 117 2.12 -13.98 -6.38
C GLY A 117 2.34 -15.06 -7.44
N LEU A 118 1.37 -15.94 -7.64
CA LEU A 118 1.43 -16.98 -8.67
C LEU A 118 1.40 -16.40 -10.09
N PHE A 119 0.60 -15.35 -10.32
CA PHE A 119 0.62 -14.60 -11.57
C PHE A 119 2.00 -13.98 -11.82
N GLY A 120 2.57 -13.33 -10.81
CA GLY A 120 3.88 -12.68 -10.91
C GLY A 120 5.00 -13.68 -11.20
N LEU A 121 4.96 -14.85 -10.56
CA LEU A 121 5.87 -15.96 -10.85
C LEU A 121 5.70 -16.42 -12.31
N SER A 122 4.48 -16.69 -12.73
CA SER A 122 4.22 -17.22 -14.07
C SER A 122 4.58 -16.22 -15.16
N PHE A 123 4.23 -14.94 -14.99
CA PHE A 123 4.37 -13.91 -16.00
C PHE A 123 5.73 -13.20 -15.94
N PHE A 124 6.10 -12.58 -14.82
CA PHE A 124 7.33 -11.80 -14.74
C PHE A 124 8.57 -12.70 -14.62
N VAL A 125 8.53 -13.71 -13.75
CA VAL A 125 9.70 -14.56 -13.48
C VAL A 125 9.94 -15.55 -14.61
N ILE A 126 8.92 -16.33 -14.99
CA ILE A 126 9.07 -17.43 -15.96
C ILE A 126 8.90 -16.95 -17.40
N PHE A 127 7.76 -16.35 -17.76
CA PHE A 127 7.46 -15.99 -19.14
C PHE A 127 8.36 -14.87 -19.68
N LEU A 128 8.52 -13.78 -18.94
CA LEU A 128 9.41 -12.67 -19.31
C LEU A 128 10.89 -12.92 -18.98
N LYS A 129 11.21 -14.04 -18.31
CA LYS A 129 12.57 -14.44 -17.92
C LYS A 129 13.34 -13.38 -17.12
N ILE A 130 12.63 -12.55 -16.34
CA ILE A 130 13.25 -11.54 -15.47
C ILE A 130 13.95 -12.22 -14.29
N GLY A 131 13.47 -13.41 -13.88
CA GLY A 131 13.95 -14.11 -12.68
C GLY A 131 13.33 -13.56 -11.39
N ALA A 132 13.47 -14.33 -10.30
CA ALA A 132 12.99 -13.89 -8.99
C ALA A 132 13.84 -12.72 -8.51
N SER A 133 13.25 -11.52 -8.43
CA SER A 133 13.99 -10.26 -8.27
C SER A 133 13.13 -9.14 -7.67
N LEU A 134 13.79 -8.07 -7.22
CA LEU A 134 13.15 -6.82 -6.78
C LEU A 134 12.18 -6.27 -7.84
N LEU A 135 12.54 -6.32 -9.12
CA LEU A 135 11.70 -5.86 -10.22
C LEU A 135 10.43 -6.72 -10.34
N SER A 136 10.57 -8.04 -10.40
CA SER A 136 9.42 -8.95 -10.53
C SER A 136 8.49 -8.85 -9.32
N ALA A 137 9.05 -8.78 -8.10
CA ALA A 137 8.27 -8.61 -6.88
C ALA A 137 7.58 -7.24 -6.84
N GLY A 138 8.29 -6.16 -7.19
CA GLY A 138 7.75 -4.81 -7.24
C GLY A 138 6.65 -4.63 -8.29
N LEU A 139 6.80 -5.19 -9.49
CA LEU A 139 5.75 -5.16 -10.51
C LEU A 139 4.51 -5.95 -10.09
N THR A 140 4.71 -7.11 -9.45
CA THR A 140 3.60 -7.92 -8.93
C THR A 140 2.81 -7.19 -7.84
N LEU A 141 3.51 -6.59 -6.88
CA LEU A 141 2.91 -5.73 -5.86
C LEU A 141 2.28 -4.48 -6.46
N GLY A 142 2.88 -3.93 -7.52
CA GLY A 142 2.32 -2.85 -8.31
C GLY A 142 0.96 -3.21 -8.88
N CYS A 143 0.82 -4.39 -9.52
CA CYS A 143 -0.46 -4.90 -10.01
C CYS A 143 -1.52 -5.02 -8.90
N LEU A 144 -1.12 -5.48 -7.71
CA LEU A 144 -1.99 -5.57 -6.54
C LEU A 144 -2.42 -4.18 -6.02
N ALA A 145 -1.57 -3.16 -6.16
CA ALA A 145 -1.86 -1.78 -5.76
C ALA A 145 -2.71 -0.99 -6.77
N LEU A 146 -2.70 -1.39 -8.05
CA LEU A 146 -3.45 -0.72 -9.12
C LEU A 146 -4.93 -0.44 -8.80
N PRO A 147 -5.77 -1.42 -8.40
CA PRO A 147 -7.19 -1.17 -8.19
C PRO A 147 -7.46 -0.11 -7.12
N VAL A 148 -6.62 -0.05 -6.08
CA VAL A 148 -6.71 0.97 -5.02
C VAL A 148 -6.37 2.35 -5.58
N ILE A 149 -5.31 2.48 -6.36
CA ILE A 149 -4.88 3.76 -6.94
C ILE A 149 -5.88 4.25 -7.99
N VAL A 150 -6.34 3.37 -8.88
CA VAL A 150 -7.35 3.71 -9.90
C VAL A 150 -8.63 4.16 -9.22
N GLY A 151 -9.17 3.38 -8.27
CA GLY A 151 -10.41 3.72 -7.58
C GLY A 151 -10.32 5.05 -6.83
N ALA A 152 -9.24 5.26 -6.07
CA ALA A 152 -9.04 6.52 -5.36
C ALA A 152 -8.87 7.72 -6.31
N SER A 153 -8.20 7.53 -7.44
CA SER A 153 -8.00 8.58 -8.44
C SER A 153 -9.28 8.90 -9.20
N GLU A 154 -10.09 7.90 -9.55
CA GLU A 154 -11.41 8.11 -10.16
C GLU A 154 -12.32 8.90 -9.23
N SER A 155 -12.44 8.47 -7.96
CA SER A 155 -13.25 9.19 -6.96
C SER A 155 -12.74 10.62 -6.76
N ALA A 156 -11.43 10.85 -6.79
CA ALA A 156 -10.84 12.18 -6.67
C ALA A 156 -11.18 13.09 -7.86
N LEU A 157 -11.10 12.59 -9.09
CA LEU A 157 -11.42 13.35 -10.31
C LEU A 157 -12.93 13.65 -10.40
N MET A 158 -13.78 12.68 -10.08
CA MET A 158 -15.24 12.87 -10.07
C MET A 158 -15.71 13.84 -8.97
N ALA A 159 -14.96 13.99 -7.88
CA ALA A 159 -15.28 14.94 -6.82
C ALA A 159 -15.02 16.41 -7.21
N VAL A 160 -14.31 16.67 -8.31
CA VAL A 160 -14.12 18.04 -8.81
C VAL A 160 -15.42 18.52 -9.45
N PRO A 161 -15.99 19.69 -9.03
CA PRO A 161 -17.23 20.22 -9.60
C PRO A 161 -17.17 20.41 -11.12
N GLN A 162 -18.29 20.19 -11.81
CA GLN A 162 -18.38 20.39 -13.26
C GLN A 162 -18.18 21.85 -13.67
N ASP A 163 -18.62 22.80 -12.83
CA ASP A 163 -18.47 24.24 -13.07
C ASP A 163 -17.01 24.66 -13.35
N TYR A 164 -16.03 23.99 -12.75
CA TYR A 164 -14.61 24.27 -13.00
C TYR A 164 -14.17 23.88 -14.41
N ARG A 165 -14.77 22.81 -14.97
CA ARG A 165 -14.51 22.38 -16.35
C ARG A 165 -15.18 23.33 -17.33
N ASP A 166 -16.45 23.67 -17.08
CA ASP A 166 -17.24 24.56 -17.93
C ASP A 166 -16.65 25.97 -17.98
N ALA A 167 -16.22 26.52 -16.84
CA ALA A 167 -15.53 27.81 -16.79
C ALA A 167 -14.21 27.79 -17.58
N SER A 168 -13.44 26.70 -17.49
CA SER A 168 -12.20 26.54 -18.26
C SER A 168 -12.48 26.48 -19.77
N TYR A 169 -13.52 25.76 -20.20
CA TYR A 169 -13.92 25.69 -21.60
C TYR A 169 -14.46 27.03 -22.13
N ALA A 170 -15.21 27.77 -21.33
CA ALA A 170 -15.71 29.11 -21.69
C ALA A 170 -14.57 30.12 -21.94
N MET A 171 -13.43 29.93 -21.26
CA MET A 171 -12.21 30.73 -21.47
C MET A 171 -11.38 30.26 -22.69
N GLY A 172 -11.91 29.35 -23.51
CA GLY A 172 -11.24 28.83 -24.70
C GLY A 172 -10.16 27.78 -24.43
N ALA A 173 -10.08 27.23 -23.21
CA ALA A 173 -9.10 26.19 -22.90
C ALA A 173 -9.47 24.85 -23.55
N THR A 174 -8.46 24.13 -24.02
CA THR A 174 -8.62 22.76 -24.52
C THR A 174 -8.83 21.76 -23.38
N ARG A 175 -9.43 20.59 -23.69
CA ARG A 175 -9.63 19.48 -22.73
C ARG A 175 -8.36 19.13 -21.95
N TRP A 176 -7.23 18.99 -22.64
CA TRP A 176 -5.95 18.69 -21.97
C TRP A 176 -5.47 19.82 -21.06
N GLN A 177 -5.65 21.08 -21.46
CA GLN A 177 -5.31 22.23 -20.61
C GLN A 177 -6.19 22.26 -19.35
N THR A 178 -7.50 22.03 -19.49
CA THR A 178 -8.44 21.93 -18.36
C THR A 178 -8.03 20.80 -17.40
N ILE A 179 -7.73 19.61 -17.93
CA ILE A 179 -7.31 18.47 -17.10
C ILE A 179 -6.01 18.79 -16.36
N ARG A 180 -4.97 19.23 -17.08
CA ARG A 180 -3.63 19.42 -16.52
C ARG A 180 -3.56 20.60 -15.54
N LYS A 181 -4.28 21.69 -15.80
CA LYS A 181 -4.16 22.94 -15.02
C LYS A 181 -5.26 23.15 -13.99
N VAL A 182 -6.43 22.52 -14.15
CA VAL A 182 -7.59 22.75 -13.28
C VAL A 182 -7.95 21.47 -12.52
N VAL A 183 -8.31 20.41 -13.24
CA VAL A 183 -8.88 19.20 -12.62
C VAL A 183 -7.83 18.40 -11.85
N LEU A 184 -6.70 18.08 -12.48
CA LEU A 184 -5.66 17.26 -11.87
C LEU A 184 -5.05 17.92 -10.61
N PRO A 185 -4.70 19.23 -10.60
CA PRO A 185 -4.24 19.89 -9.39
C PRO A 185 -5.30 19.92 -8.28
N ALA A 186 -6.58 20.12 -8.61
CA ALA A 186 -7.66 20.11 -7.64
C ALA A 186 -7.91 18.72 -7.03
N ALA A 187 -7.78 17.66 -7.82
CA ALA A 187 -7.94 16.27 -7.38
C ALA A 187 -6.70 15.70 -6.67
N PHE A 188 -5.52 16.31 -6.85
CA PHE A 188 -4.24 15.79 -6.41
C PHE A 188 -4.16 15.43 -4.91
N PRO A 189 -4.68 16.22 -3.95
CA PRO A 189 -4.65 15.84 -2.53
C PRO A 189 -5.42 14.55 -2.22
N SER A 190 -6.48 14.28 -2.98
CA SER A 190 -7.27 13.05 -2.86
C SER A 190 -6.58 11.87 -3.55
N ILE A 191 -5.95 12.08 -4.72
CA ILE A 191 -5.10 11.07 -5.40
C ILE A 191 -3.95 10.61 -4.49
N ILE A 192 -3.26 11.54 -3.82
CA ILE A 192 -2.20 11.22 -2.86
C ILE A 192 -2.71 10.33 -1.72
N THR A 193 -3.96 10.50 -1.29
CA THR A 193 -4.54 9.63 -0.26
C THR A 193 -4.58 8.18 -0.71
N GLY A 194 -4.98 7.92 -1.97
CA GLY A 194 -4.94 6.60 -2.56
C GLY A 194 -3.52 6.02 -2.60
N ALA A 195 -2.53 6.84 -3.00
CA ALA A 195 -1.14 6.43 -3.03
C ALA A 195 -0.61 6.05 -1.64
N ILE A 196 -0.92 6.85 -0.60
CA ILE A 196 -0.51 6.58 0.78
C ILE A 196 -1.08 5.24 1.27
N LEU A 197 -2.37 4.99 1.03
CA LEU A 197 -3.02 3.72 1.40
C LEU A 197 -2.39 2.54 0.66
N SER A 198 -2.05 2.70 -0.62
CA SER A 198 -1.35 1.68 -1.40
C SER A 198 0.05 1.39 -0.89
N VAL A 199 0.80 2.40 -0.45
CA VAL A 199 2.13 2.19 0.17
C VAL A 199 2.03 1.32 1.41
N GLY A 200 1.09 1.62 2.31
CA GLY A 200 0.86 0.81 3.51
C GLY A 200 0.49 -0.63 3.19
N ARG A 201 -0.36 -0.83 2.17
CA ARG A 201 -0.71 -2.16 1.66
C ARG A 201 0.53 -2.88 1.15
N VAL A 202 1.26 -2.30 0.20
CA VAL A 202 2.44 -2.91 -0.43
C VAL A 202 3.52 -3.27 0.60
N ALA A 203 3.79 -2.38 1.56
CA ALA A 203 4.81 -2.61 2.58
C ALA A 203 4.50 -3.81 3.49
N GLY A 204 3.21 -4.14 3.68
CA GLY A 204 2.74 -5.24 4.53
C GLY A 204 2.45 -6.55 3.79
N GLU A 205 2.52 -6.59 2.46
CA GLU A 205 2.18 -7.78 1.68
C GLU A 205 3.32 -8.81 1.69
N THR A 206 2.97 -10.07 1.98
CA THR A 206 3.93 -11.19 1.99
C THR A 206 3.68 -12.16 0.84
N ALA A 207 2.43 -12.55 0.62
CA ALA A 207 2.08 -13.60 -0.33
C ALA A 207 2.58 -13.35 -1.77
N PRO A 208 2.49 -12.12 -2.33
CA PRO A 208 2.97 -11.86 -3.69
C PRO A 208 4.49 -11.99 -3.82
N ILE A 209 5.25 -11.62 -2.79
CA ILE A 209 6.70 -11.51 -2.86
C ILE A 209 7.43 -12.84 -2.64
N ILE A 210 6.80 -13.79 -1.92
CA ILE A 210 7.38 -15.12 -1.65
C ILE A 210 7.78 -15.82 -2.95
N PHE A 211 6.96 -15.72 -3.99
CA PHE A 211 7.19 -16.42 -5.25
C PHE A 211 7.99 -15.60 -6.28
N THR A 212 8.10 -14.29 -6.09
CA THR A 212 8.50 -13.36 -7.16
C THR A 212 9.84 -12.69 -6.95
N GLY A 213 10.38 -12.69 -5.73
CA GLY A 213 11.70 -12.08 -5.48
C GLY A 213 12.18 -12.07 -4.04
N ALA A 214 11.39 -12.55 -3.07
CA ALA A 214 11.82 -12.64 -1.69
C ALA A 214 12.80 -13.80 -1.49
N ALA A 215 14.00 -13.50 -1.01
CA ALA A 215 15.00 -14.49 -0.60
C ALA A 215 14.79 -14.91 0.85
N PHE A 216 14.97 -16.21 1.12
CA PHE A 216 14.96 -16.75 2.49
C PHE A 216 16.01 -16.06 3.35
N PHE A 217 17.26 -15.92 2.88
CA PHE A 217 18.32 -15.23 3.60
C PHE A 217 19.24 -14.52 2.59
N ALA A 218 19.16 -13.19 2.56
CA ALA A 218 20.04 -12.33 1.78
C ALA A 218 20.56 -11.22 2.72
N PRO A 219 21.78 -11.34 3.25
CA PRO A 219 22.31 -10.37 4.21
C PRO A 219 22.72 -9.05 3.55
N ASN A 220 22.99 -9.06 2.25
CA ASN A 220 23.36 -7.87 1.49
C ASN A 220 22.13 -7.14 0.95
N ILE A 221 22.17 -5.81 0.97
CA ILE A 221 21.15 -4.96 0.32
C ILE A 221 21.23 -5.17 -1.19
N ALA A 222 20.07 -5.33 -1.84
CA ALA A 222 19.97 -5.42 -3.29
C ALA A 222 20.50 -4.13 -3.93
N LYS A 223 21.46 -4.27 -4.85
CA LYS A 223 22.09 -3.16 -5.57
C LYS A 223 21.51 -2.99 -6.96
N SER A 224 20.94 -4.06 -7.51
CA SER A 224 20.28 -4.10 -8.81
C SER A 224 18.79 -4.40 -8.67
N LEU A 225 18.00 -3.97 -9.65
CA LEU A 225 16.58 -4.34 -9.77
C LEU A 225 16.39 -5.84 -10.03
N PHE A 226 17.41 -6.53 -10.52
CA PHE A 226 17.38 -7.96 -10.81
C PHE A 226 17.84 -8.84 -9.64
N ASP A 227 18.30 -8.22 -8.54
CA ASP A 227 18.70 -8.95 -7.34
C ASP A 227 17.46 -9.42 -6.57
N GLN A 228 17.59 -10.56 -5.89
CA GLN A 228 16.62 -10.94 -4.85
C GLN A 228 16.74 -10.03 -3.64
N ILE A 229 15.65 -9.93 -2.90
CA ILE A 229 15.52 -9.01 -1.76
C ILE A 229 15.01 -9.74 -0.54
N MET A 230 15.34 -9.18 0.62
CA MET A 230 14.67 -9.52 1.86
C MET A 230 13.71 -8.39 2.22
N ALA A 231 12.52 -8.73 2.70
CA ALA A 231 11.52 -7.75 3.11
C ALA A 231 11.04 -8.05 4.52
N LEU A 232 10.74 -7.02 5.32
CA LEU A 232 10.23 -7.14 6.68
C LEU A 232 9.07 -8.14 6.83
N PRO A 233 7.98 -8.08 6.04
CA PRO A 233 6.85 -8.99 6.24
C PRO A 233 7.23 -10.47 5.99
N TYR A 234 8.09 -10.73 4.99
CA TYR A 234 8.59 -12.09 4.75
C TYR A 234 9.60 -12.54 5.82
N HIS A 235 10.44 -11.63 6.32
CA HIS A 235 11.36 -11.90 7.41
C HIS A 235 10.62 -12.35 8.68
N ILE A 236 9.51 -11.68 9.02
CA ILE A 236 8.65 -12.07 10.15
C ILE A 236 8.10 -13.49 9.95
N LEU A 237 7.61 -13.80 8.74
CA LEU A 237 7.09 -15.13 8.41
C LEU A 237 8.17 -16.22 8.58
N VAL A 238 9.38 -15.96 8.08
CA VAL A 238 10.52 -16.88 8.19
C VAL A 238 10.90 -17.10 9.66
N LEU A 239 11.01 -16.04 10.46
CA LEU A 239 11.30 -16.16 11.89
C LEU A 239 10.22 -16.96 12.64
N ALA A 240 8.96 -16.82 12.23
CA ALA A 240 7.82 -17.50 12.86
C ALA A 240 7.72 -19.00 12.49
N THR A 241 8.14 -19.38 11.28
CA THR A 241 7.89 -20.72 10.72
C THR A 241 9.13 -21.59 10.58
N ALA A 242 10.30 -20.98 10.40
CA ALA A 242 11.55 -21.67 10.10
C ALA A 242 12.68 -21.35 11.10
N GLY A 243 12.38 -20.70 12.22
CA GLY A 243 13.35 -20.39 13.26
C GLY A 243 13.88 -21.66 13.95
N THR A 244 15.18 -21.88 13.87
CA THR A 244 15.85 -23.04 14.51
C THR A 244 16.00 -22.88 16.02
N ASN A 245 16.08 -21.64 16.52
CA ASN A 245 16.20 -21.35 17.95
C ASN A 245 15.17 -20.28 18.37
N ILE A 246 14.04 -20.76 18.89
CA ILE A 246 12.85 -19.96 19.19
C ILE A 246 13.15 -18.87 20.23
N ASP A 247 14.01 -19.16 21.21
CA ASP A 247 14.32 -18.21 22.29
C ASP A 247 15.10 -16.99 21.78
N LYS A 248 15.95 -17.19 20.76
CA LYS A 248 16.69 -16.11 20.10
C LYS A 248 15.86 -15.38 19.05
N THR A 249 15.01 -16.07 18.31
CA THR A 249 14.26 -15.46 17.19
C THR A 249 13.01 -14.70 17.63
N ARG A 250 12.36 -15.08 18.74
CA ARG A 250 11.13 -14.41 19.22
C ARG A 250 11.30 -12.90 19.47
N PRO A 251 12.35 -12.43 20.19
CA PRO A 251 12.55 -10.99 20.39
C PRO A 251 12.75 -10.24 19.06
N ILE A 252 13.55 -10.81 18.15
CA ILE A 252 13.81 -10.26 16.81
C ILE A 252 12.50 -10.19 16.00
N GLN A 253 11.66 -11.22 16.07
CA GLN A 253 10.36 -11.27 15.39
C GLN A 253 9.43 -10.15 15.87
N TYR A 254 9.26 -10.00 17.18
CA TYR A 254 8.42 -8.93 17.73
C TYR A 254 8.98 -7.53 17.44
N GLY A 255 10.30 -7.35 17.53
CA GLY A 255 10.98 -6.11 17.15
C GLY A 255 10.77 -5.77 15.67
N THR A 256 10.92 -6.76 14.78
CA THR A 256 10.69 -6.58 13.33
C THR A 256 9.25 -6.20 13.03
N ALA A 257 8.28 -6.88 13.66
CA ALA A 257 6.87 -6.56 13.49
C ALA A 257 6.51 -5.15 13.99
N LEU A 258 7.09 -4.74 15.12
CA LEU A 258 6.94 -3.38 15.65
C LEU A 258 7.55 -2.33 14.73
N VAL A 259 8.72 -2.61 14.13
CA VAL A 259 9.35 -1.71 13.14
C VAL A 259 8.54 -1.63 11.85
N LEU A 260 8.01 -2.74 11.35
CA LEU A 260 7.11 -2.73 10.18
C LEU A 260 5.85 -1.90 10.45
N LEU A 261 5.24 -2.08 11.63
CA LEU A 261 4.09 -1.28 12.06
C LEU A 261 4.45 0.20 12.13
N ALA A 262 5.57 0.55 12.76
CA ALA A 262 6.05 1.93 12.87
C ALA A 262 6.36 2.54 11.50
N LEU A 263 6.94 1.77 10.57
CA LEU A 263 7.21 2.21 9.20
C LEU A 263 5.91 2.50 8.45
N VAL A 264 4.95 1.57 8.47
CA VAL A 264 3.66 1.76 7.77
C VAL A 264 2.88 2.94 8.33
N LEU A 265 2.78 3.03 9.67
CA LEU A 265 2.10 4.14 10.32
C LEU A 265 2.85 5.47 10.10
N GLY A 266 4.17 5.47 10.19
CA GLY A 266 5.01 6.63 9.96
C GLY A 266 4.86 7.19 8.55
N VAL A 267 4.98 6.35 7.52
CA VAL A 267 4.78 6.76 6.12
C VAL A 267 3.35 7.26 5.89
N THR A 268 2.36 6.60 6.48
CA THR A 268 0.96 7.01 6.38
C THR A 268 0.73 8.38 7.02
N LEU A 269 1.29 8.60 8.22
CA LEU A 269 1.16 9.84 8.97
C LEU A 269 1.84 11.00 8.26
N ILE A 270 3.09 10.81 7.79
CA ILE A 270 3.81 11.80 6.99
C ILE A 270 3.00 12.17 5.74
N GLY A 271 2.45 11.18 5.04
CA GLY A 271 1.59 11.41 3.89
C GLY A 271 0.33 12.21 4.22
N VAL A 272 -0.32 11.92 5.36
CA VAL A 272 -1.52 12.64 5.82
C VAL A 272 -1.19 14.09 6.18
N ILE A 273 -0.08 14.34 6.87
CA ILE A 273 0.39 15.69 7.24
C ILE A 273 0.74 16.49 5.97
N TRP A 274 1.42 15.85 5.02
CA TRP A 274 1.74 16.46 3.72
C TRP A 274 0.47 16.85 2.96
N ARG A 275 -0.52 15.96 2.90
CA ARG A 275 -1.83 16.24 2.29
C ARG A 275 -2.56 17.39 2.99
N ALA A 276 -2.50 17.47 4.32
CA ALA A 276 -3.13 18.55 5.07
C ALA A 276 -2.53 19.92 4.69
N HIS A 277 -1.20 19.98 4.52
CA HIS A 277 -0.52 21.18 4.01
C HIS A 277 -0.94 21.55 2.57
N LEU A 278 -1.12 20.57 1.69
CA LEU A 278 -1.58 20.84 0.32
C LEU A 278 -3.02 21.39 0.29
N ARG A 279 -3.91 20.89 1.17
CA ARG A 279 -5.29 21.38 1.27
C ARG A 279 -5.39 22.80 1.80
N SER A 280 -4.55 23.20 2.77
CA SER A 280 -4.56 24.56 3.30
C SER A 280 -4.13 25.59 2.25
N ARG A 281 -3.13 25.26 1.42
CA ARG A 281 -2.65 26.12 0.34
C ARG A 281 -3.70 26.34 -0.76
N SER A 282 -4.51 25.31 -1.06
CA SER A 282 -5.62 25.44 -2.03
C SER A 282 -6.80 26.27 -1.51
N ARG A 283 -7.01 26.38 -0.20
CA ARG A 283 -8.04 27.25 0.39
C ARG A 283 -7.65 28.73 0.41
N SER A 284 -6.35 29.04 0.42
CA SER A 284 -5.84 30.42 0.38
C SER A 284 -5.89 31.06 -1.01
N LEU A 285 -6.24 30.30 -2.05
CA LEU A 285 -6.34 30.76 -3.46
C LEU A 285 -7.80 30.88 -3.94
N LYS A 286 -8.78 30.65 -3.05
CA LYS A 286 -10.19 30.96 -3.27
C LYS A 286 -10.52 32.27 -2.56
#